data_AF-A0A7J2KCU1-F1
#
_entry.id   AF-A0A7J2KCU1-F1
#
_cell.length_a   1.000
_cell.length_b   1.000
_cell.length_c   1.000
_cell.angle_alpha   90.00
_cell.angle_beta   90.00
_cell.angle_gamma   90.00
#
_symmetry.space_group_name_H-M   'P 1'
#
loop_
_entity.id
_entity.type
_entity.pdbx_description
1 polymer ?
#
loop_
_entity_poly.entity_id
_entity_poly.type
_entity_poly.pdbx_seq_one_letter_code
_entity_poly.pdbx_strand_id
1 'polypeptide(L)'
;MSIGAKYPLKKIREGKAELLIPDPKAYIRSNGTYEPAWAPVFYNPRMVFSRDMTVLFLRYLANKGIGISLALDSLSGTGVRGIRFLLEPGNVEKVILNDIDPDAYELINENIRLNDLQERAESYCMDANTLHYYLPEVGLRAEFVDIDPFGSPIPFIDSAIWVARNKSYIAITATDTAALTGTHINACLRKYHARPLRLD
;
A
#
# COMPACT_ATOMS: atom_id res chain seq x y z
N MET A 1 13.12 23.48 -6.74
CA MET A 1 12.74 24.24 -5.54
C MET A 1 12.37 23.24 -4.47
N SER A 2 13.20 23.08 -3.43
CA SER A 2 12.82 22.26 -2.28
C SER A 2 11.72 23.00 -1.55
N ILE A 3 10.48 22.55 -1.72
CA ILE A 3 9.44 22.82 -0.73
C ILE A 3 10.01 22.25 0.58
N GLY A 4 10.05 23.07 1.64
CA GLY A 4 10.76 22.74 2.87
C GLY A 4 10.22 21.44 3.47
N ALA A 5 10.98 20.35 3.35
CA ALA A 5 10.57 19.07 3.90
C ALA A 5 10.41 19.21 5.42
N LYS A 6 9.22 18.87 5.95
CA LYS A 6 8.89 18.93 7.38
C LYS A 6 9.83 18.08 8.25
N TYR A 7 10.51 17.12 7.63
CA TYR A 7 11.43 16.18 8.25
C TYR A 7 12.53 15.75 7.28
N PRO A 8 13.67 15.19 7.78
CA PRO A 8 14.74 14.71 6.91
C PRO A 8 14.29 13.59 5.98
N LEU A 9 14.61 13.71 4.69
CA LEU A 9 14.28 12.73 3.66
C LEU A 9 15.54 12.06 3.11
N LYS A 10 15.41 10.81 2.70
CA LYS A 10 16.42 10.03 1.99
C LYS A 10 15.86 9.53 0.67
N LYS A 11 16.60 9.73 -0.42
CA LYS A 11 16.29 9.11 -1.71
C LYS A 11 16.76 7.66 -1.71
N ILE A 12 15.90 6.75 -2.14
CA ILE A 12 16.18 5.32 -2.33
C ILE A 12 15.64 4.86 -3.69
N ARG A 13 15.96 3.62 -4.06
CA ARG A 13 15.37 2.93 -5.21
C ARG A 13 14.89 1.55 -4.78
N GLU A 14 13.67 1.21 -5.17
CA GLU A 14 13.11 -0.14 -5.03
C GLU A 14 12.53 -0.59 -6.37
N GLY A 15 13.06 -1.67 -6.94
CA GLY A 15 12.73 -2.07 -8.30
C GLY A 15 13.02 -0.94 -9.30
N LYS A 16 11.99 -0.52 -10.03
CA LYS A 16 12.09 0.64 -10.95
C LYS A 16 11.71 1.98 -10.32
N ALA A 17 11.11 1.98 -9.13
CA ALA A 17 10.67 3.20 -8.46
C ALA A 17 11.83 3.93 -7.78
N GLU A 18 11.98 5.22 -8.06
CA GLU A 18 12.76 6.13 -7.24
C GLU A 18 11.85 6.75 -6.17
N LEU A 19 12.28 6.79 -4.91
CA LEU A 19 11.44 7.24 -3.80
C LEU A 19 12.20 8.15 -2.86
N LEU A 20 11.52 9.17 -2.36
CA LEU A 20 11.83 9.84 -1.11
C LEU A 20 11.10 9.11 0.03
N ILE A 21 11.85 8.80 1.08
CA ILE A 21 11.33 8.25 2.34
C ILE A 21 11.86 9.10 3.50
N PRO A 22 11.22 9.10 4.68
CA PRO A 22 11.85 9.68 5.87
C PRO A 22 13.20 9.02 6.13
N ASP A 23 14.26 9.79 6.39
CA ASP A 23 15.60 9.23 6.61
C ASP A 23 15.60 8.39 7.90
N PRO A 24 15.80 7.06 7.83
CA PRO A 24 15.77 6.20 9.01
C PRO A 24 16.73 6.66 10.11
N LYS A 25 17.86 7.30 9.75
CA LYS A 25 18.85 7.81 10.71
C LYS A 25 18.28 8.85 11.67
N ALA A 26 17.27 9.61 11.25
CA ALA A 26 16.62 10.61 12.08
C ALA A 26 15.67 10.01 13.15
N TYR A 27 15.35 8.72 13.03
CA TYR A 27 14.37 8.03 13.87
C TYR A 27 14.96 6.82 14.62
N ILE A 28 16.28 6.70 14.67
CA ILE A 28 16.98 5.71 15.51
C ILE A 28 16.86 6.17 16.97
N ARG A 29 16.40 5.29 17.86
CA ARG A 29 16.34 5.57 19.30
C ARG A 29 17.73 5.49 19.95
N SER A 30 17.86 5.99 21.18
CA SER A 30 19.12 6.01 21.94
C SER A 30 19.77 4.63 22.12
N ASN A 31 18.98 3.55 22.05
CA ASN A 31 19.46 2.17 22.11
C ASN A 31 19.92 1.60 20.74
N GLY A 32 19.96 2.41 19.68
CA GLY A 32 20.35 2.00 18.33
C GLY A 32 19.27 1.27 17.54
N THR A 33 18.08 1.04 18.10
CA THR A 33 16.97 0.40 17.38
C THR A 33 16.29 1.39 16.44
N TYR A 34 15.80 0.89 15.30
CA TYR A 34 14.90 1.60 14.40
C TYR A 34 13.70 0.69 14.10
N GLU A 35 12.50 1.23 14.27
CA GLU A 35 11.25 0.64 13.78
C GLU A 35 10.62 1.58 12.76
N PRO A 36 10.27 1.09 11.56
CA PRO A 36 9.68 1.94 10.51
C PRO A 36 8.43 2.72 10.91
N ALA A 37 7.65 2.20 11.88
CA ALA A 37 6.46 2.87 12.42
C ALA A 37 6.78 4.12 13.25
N TRP A 38 8.05 4.41 13.55
CA TRP A 38 8.45 5.64 14.25
C TRP A 38 8.72 6.81 13.30
N ALA A 39 8.87 6.54 12.00
CA ALA A 39 8.95 7.59 10.99
C ALA A 39 7.56 8.21 10.73
N PRO A 40 7.49 9.49 10.33
CA PRO A 40 6.23 10.18 10.07
C PRO A 40 5.46 9.55 8.90
N VAL A 41 6.16 8.99 7.92
CA VAL A 41 5.54 8.24 6.82
C VAL A 41 6.17 6.86 6.73
N PHE A 42 5.34 5.83 6.61
CA PHE A 42 5.79 4.46 6.67
C PHE A 42 6.49 3.98 5.40
N TYR A 43 7.70 3.43 5.58
CA TYR A 43 8.37 2.60 4.58
C TYR A 43 9.13 1.48 5.28
N ASN A 44 8.78 0.22 4.99
CA ASN A 44 9.49 -0.93 5.50
C ASN A 44 10.29 -1.64 4.38
N PRO A 45 11.64 -1.64 4.43
CA PRO A 45 12.47 -2.35 3.46
C PRO A 45 12.31 -3.88 3.55
N ARG A 46 11.83 -4.44 4.67
CA ARG A 46 11.55 -5.88 4.79
C ARG A 46 10.36 -6.32 3.94
N MET A 47 9.53 -5.38 3.49
CA MET A 47 8.33 -5.66 2.68
C MET A 47 8.59 -5.64 1.16
N VAL A 48 9.86 -5.48 0.72
CA VAL A 48 10.24 -5.52 -0.71
C VAL A 48 9.74 -6.80 -1.38
N PHE A 49 9.96 -7.96 -0.74
CA PHE A 49 9.53 -9.24 -1.28
C PHE A 49 8.00 -9.33 -1.45
N SER A 50 7.23 -8.83 -0.48
CA SER A 50 5.76 -8.77 -0.60
C SER A 50 5.32 -7.93 -1.80
N ARG A 51 5.97 -6.78 -2.03
CA ARG A 51 5.69 -5.90 -3.16
C ARG A 51 6.11 -6.52 -4.49
N ASP A 52 7.25 -7.22 -4.52
CA ASP A 52 7.71 -7.98 -5.69
C ASP A 52 6.69 -9.04 -6.09
N MET A 53 6.11 -9.77 -5.12
CA MET A 53 5.06 -10.76 -5.40
C MET A 53 3.83 -10.13 -6.05
N THR A 54 3.38 -8.95 -5.59
CA THR A 54 2.28 -8.23 -6.24
C THR A 54 2.63 -7.82 -7.67
N VAL A 55 3.83 -7.26 -7.90
CA VAL A 55 4.29 -6.89 -9.25
C VAL A 55 4.39 -8.10 -10.16
N LEU A 56 4.89 -9.24 -9.67
CA LEU A 56 4.98 -10.49 -10.43
C LEU A 56 3.59 -11.00 -10.82
N PHE A 57 2.60 -10.89 -9.94
CA PHE A 57 1.22 -11.23 -10.27
C PHE A 57 0.64 -10.34 -11.37
N LEU A 58 0.80 -9.01 -11.27
CA LEU A 58 0.38 -8.07 -12.32
C LEU A 58 1.09 -8.34 -13.64
N ARG A 59 2.39 -8.67 -13.61
CA ARG A 59 3.15 -9.08 -14.79
C ARG A 59 2.62 -10.38 -15.40
N TYR A 60 2.23 -11.34 -14.57
CA TYR A 60 1.60 -12.57 -15.05
C TYR A 60 0.31 -12.26 -15.81
N LEU A 61 -0.54 -11.37 -15.29
CA LEU A 61 -1.74 -10.90 -15.99
C LEU A 61 -1.39 -10.22 -17.32
N ALA A 62 -0.37 -9.34 -17.32
CA ALA A 62 0.13 -8.70 -18.53
C ALA A 62 0.51 -9.73 -19.61
N ASN A 63 1.24 -10.78 -19.24
CA ASN A 63 1.67 -11.86 -20.14
C ASN A 63 0.49 -12.70 -20.66
N LYS A 64 -0.66 -12.67 -19.98
CA LYS A 64 -1.92 -13.28 -20.43
C LYS A 64 -2.77 -12.33 -21.29
N GLY A 65 -2.29 -11.13 -21.58
CA GLY A 65 -3.03 -10.12 -22.32
C GLY A 65 -4.16 -9.47 -21.50
N ILE A 66 -4.10 -9.56 -20.18
CA ILE A 66 -5.09 -8.96 -19.27
C ILE A 66 -4.58 -7.58 -18.85
N GLY A 67 -5.25 -6.53 -19.33
CA GLY A 67 -5.04 -5.15 -18.90
C GLY A 67 -5.71 -4.84 -17.57
N ILE A 68 -5.17 -3.85 -16.86
CA ILE A 68 -5.75 -3.28 -15.63
C ILE A 68 -5.92 -1.78 -15.87
N SER A 69 -7.15 -1.36 -16.11
CA SER A 69 -7.48 0.04 -16.43
C SER A 69 -7.27 0.95 -15.21
N LEU A 70 -7.64 0.45 -14.03
CA LEU A 70 -7.50 1.16 -12.76
C LEU A 70 -7.07 0.18 -11.66
N ALA A 71 -5.93 0.47 -11.04
CA ALA A 71 -5.51 -0.16 -9.80
C ALA A 71 -5.61 0.81 -8.61
N LEU A 72 -5.81 0.27 -7.41
CA LEU A 72 -5.96 1.03 -6.17
C LEU A 72 -4.97 0.53 -5.12
N ASP A 73 -4.18 1.45 -4.57
CA ASP A 73 -3.30 1.25 -3.41
C ASP A 73 -3.91 1.98 -2.21
N SER A 74 -4.67 1.24 -1.38
CA SER A 74 -5.59 1.85 -0.42
C SER A 74 -4.93 2.44 0.83
N LEU A 75 -3.75 1.91 1.21
CA LEU A 75 -2.96 2.34 2.38
C LEU A 75 -1.49 2.51 1.96
N SER A 76 -1.25 3.57 1.20
CA SER A 76 -0.07 3.73 0.35
C SER A 76 1.23 4.00 1.11
N GLY A 77 1.19 4.61 2.30
CA GLY A 77 2.37 5.10 3.00
C GLY A 77 3.19 6.04 2.11
N THR A 78 4.35 5.58 1.64
CA THR A 78 5.19 6.35 0.69
C THR A 78 4.74 6.28 -0.78
N GLY A 79 3.74 5.44 -1.10
CA GLY A 79 3.23 5.20 -2.45
C GLY A 79 4.03 4.16 -3.26
N VAL A 80 4.97 3.45 -2.61
CA VAL A 80 5.86 2.50 -3.30
C VAL A 80 5.11 1.42 -4.07
N ARG A 81 3.99 0.89 -3.56
CA ARG A 81 3.21 -0.15 -4.23
C ARG A 81 2.59 0.40 -5.51
N GLY A 82 1.75 1.43 -5.38
CA GLY A 82 1.08 2.06 -6.52
C GLY A 82 2.04 2.56 -7.61
N ILE A 83 3.17 3.17 -7.24
CA ILE A 83 4.19 3.62 -8.20
C ILE A 83 4.78 2.43 -8.97
N ARG A 84 5.12 1.34 -8.27
CA ARG A 84 5.67 0.14 -8.91
C ARG A 84 4.65 -0.55 -9.81
N PHE A 85 3.34 -0.48 -9.51
CA PHE A 85 2.28 -1.00 -10.39
C PHE A 85 2.28 -0.31 -11.76
N LEU A 86 2.63 0.98 -11.83
CA LEU A 86 2.70 1.72 -13.10
C LEU A 86 4.00 1.48 -13.88
N LEU A 87 5.13 1.35 -13.17
CA LEU A 87 6.46 1.30 -13.77
C LEU A 87 6.89 -0.10 -14.23
N GLU A 88 6.38 -1.14 -13.57
CA GLU A 88 6.95 -2.48 -13.70
C GLU A 88 6.15 -3.38 -14.63
N PRO A 89 4.90 -3.79 -14.33
CA PRO A 89 4.22 -4.88 -15.05
C PRO A 89 3.81 -4.54 -16.49
N GLY A 90 3.60 -3.26 -16.80
CA GLY A 90 3.34 -2.76 -18.17
C GLY A 90 1.89 -2.90 -18.67
N ASN A 91 0.96 -3.37 -17.84
CA ASN A 91 -0.46 -3.53 -18.17
C ASN A 91 -1.40 -2.68 -17.30
N VAL A 92 -0.87 -1.83 -16.42
CA VAL A 92 -1.67 -0.95 -15.54
C VAL A 92 -1.73 0.44 -16.15
N GLU A 93 -2.91 0.93 -16.49
CA GLU A 93 -3.09 2.24 -17.13
C GLU A 93 -3.01 3.38 -16.11
N LYS A 94 -3.85 3.30 -15.06
CA LYS A 94 -3.91 4.27 -13.98
C LYS A 94 -3.84 3.64 -12.59
N VAL A 95 -3.34 4.40 -11.63
CA VAL A 95 -3.34 4.04 -10.21
C VAL A 95 -3.91 5.17 -9.36
N ILE A 96 -4.78 4.83 -8.43
CA ILE A 96 -5.14 5.69 -7.30
C ILE A 96 -4.34 5.25 -6.08
N LEU A 97 -3.67 6.20 -5.44
CA LEU A 97 -2.92 6.01 -4.19
C LEU A 97 -3.62 6.75 -3.07
N ASN A 98 -3.84 6.10 -1.93
CA ASN A 98 -4.53 6.72 -0.81
C ASN A 98 -3.78 6.51 0.50
N ASP A 99 -3.74 7.55 1.32
CA ASP A 99 -3.41 7.42 2.72
C ASP A 99 -4.26 8.39 3.54
N ILE A 100 -4.52 8.06 4.80
CA ILE A 100 -5.26 8.95 5.70
C ILE A 100 -4.35 10.04 6.27
N ASP A 101 -3.04 9.79 6.29
CA ASP A 101 -2.04 10.72 6.82
C ASP A 101 -1.71 11.83 5.79
N PRO A 102 -1.92 13.12 6.13
CA PRO A 102 -1.56 14.23 5.26
C PRO A 102 -0.07 14.28 4.88
N ASP A 103 0.83 13.87 5.77
CA ASP A 103 2.26 13.84 5.47
C ASP A 103 2.59 12.71 4.46
N ALA A 104 1.86 11.60 4.54
CA ALA A 104 1.96 10.52 3.55
C ALA A 104 1.41 10.97 2.19
N TYR A 105 0.25 11.63 2.16
CA TYR A 105 -0.32 12.22 0.95
C TYR A 105 0.65 13.20 0.26
N GLU A 106 1.26 14.11 1.02
CA GLU A 106 2.27 15.04 0.49
C GLU A 106 3.46 14.27 -0.12
N LEU A 107 3.99 13.27 0.60
CA LEU A 107 5.14 12.48 0.14
C LEU A 107 4.82 11.59 -1.07
N ILE A 108 3.60 11.02 -1.14
CA ILE A 108 3.11 10.28 -2.31
C ILE A 108 3.13 11.18 -3.54
N ASN A 109 2.65 12.42 -3.44
CA ASN A 109 2.66 13.37 -4.56
C ASN A 109 4.07 13.71 -5.03
N GLU A 110 5.03 13.89 -4.11
CA GLU A 110 6.43 14.08 -4.48
C GLU A 110 7.02 12.85 -5.16
N ASN A 111 6.71 11.64 -4.66
CA ASN A 111 7.17 10.39 -5.26
C ASN A 111 6.55 10.12 -6.64
N ILE A 112 5.29 10.50 -6.87
CA ILE A 112 4.66 10.47 -8.20
C ILE A 112 5.45 11.37 -9.16
N ARG A 113 5.74 12.61 -8.76
CA ARG A 113 6.51 13.57 -9.58
C ARG A 113 7.94 13.10 -9.84
N LEU A 114 8.57 12.48 -8.84
CA LEU A 114 9.93 11.95 -8.96
C LEU A 114 10.07 10.87 -10.04
N ASN A 115 8.98 10.20 -10.39
CA ASN A 115 8.94 9.16 -11.42
C ASN A 115 8.19 9.60 -12.70
N ASP A 116 7.85 10.88 -12.85
CA ASP A 116 7.10 11.43 -13.98
C ASP A 116 5.74 10.72 -14.25
N LEU A 117 4.99 10.41 -13.18
CA LEU A 117 3.74 9.63 -13.24
C LEU A 117 2.45 10.47 -13.11
N GLN A 118 2.52 11.79 -13.14
CA GLN A 118 1.38 12.70 -12.85
C GLN A 118 0.14 12.47 -13.75
N GLU A 119 0.30 11.93 -14.97
CA GLU A 119 -0.82 11.68 -15.88
C GLU A 119 -1.52 10.32 -15.63
N ARG A 120 -0.86 9.42 -14.88
CA ARG A 120 -1.29 8.04 -14.65
C ARG A 120 -1.53 7.72 -13.19
N ALA A 121 -1.06 8.56 -12.27
CA ALA A 121 -1.25 8.41 -10.84
C ALA A 121 -2.04 9.58 -10.26
N GLU A 122 -3.02 9.27 -9.42
CA GLU A 122 -3.79 10.25 -8.65
C GLU A 122 -3.72 9.86 -7.17
N SER A 123 -3.57 10.83 -6.28
CA SER A 123 -3.50 10.57 -4.84
C SER A 123 -4.67 11.19 -4.09
N TYR A 124 -5.11 10.53 -3.02
CA TYR A 124 -6.16 10.97 -2.12
C TYR A 124 -5.66 10.97 -0.66
N CYS A 125 -6.19 11.90 0.13
CA CYS A 125 -5.96 11.98 1.57
C CYS A 125 -7.26 11.62 2.31
N MET A 126 -7.63 10.35 2.33
CA MET A 126 -8.91 9.88 2.88
C MET A 126 -8.73 8.62 3.72
N ASP A 127 -9.67 8.39 4.63
CA ASP A 127 -9.87 7.05 5.18
C ASP A 127 -10.16 6.06 4.05
N ALA A 128 -9.52 4.89 4.07
CA ALA A 128 -9.59 3.91 2.99
C ALA A 128 -11.04 3.43 2.73
N ASN A 129 -11.83 3.19 3.79
CA ASN A 129 -13.22 2.78 3.61
C ASN A 129 -14.04 3.89 2.95
N THR A 130 -13.83 5.14 3.39
CA THR A 130 -14.50 6.30 2.81
C THR A 130 -14.19 6.43 1.32
N LEU A 131 -12.91 6.30 0.93
CA LEU A 131 -12.52 6.33 -0.48
C LEU A 131 -13.15 5.18 -1.28
N HIS A 132 -13.17 3.97 -0.72
CA HIS A 132 -13.75 2.80 -1.38
C HIS A 132 -15.25 2.96 -1.69
N TYR A 133 -16.00 3.63 -0.81
CA TYR A 133 -17.42 3.93 -1.09
C TYR A 133 -17.59 5.12 -2.04
N TYR A 134 -16.72 6.13 -1.95
CA TYR A 134 -16.76 7.32 -2.81
C TYR A 134 -16.44 7.03 -4.29
N LEU A 135 -15.40 6.24 -4.58
CA LEU A 135 -14.94 6.01 -5.96
C LEU A 135 -16.06 5.47 -6.88
N PRO A 136 -16.86 4.45 -6.47
CA PRO A 136 -17.99 3.99 -7.26
C PRO A 136 -19.07 5.06 -7.51
N GLU A 137 -19.29 5.99 -6.58
CA GLU A 137 -20.27 7.07 -6.72
C GLU A 137 -19.88 8.05 -7.84
N VAL A 138 -18.58 8.27 -8.03
CA VAL A 138 -18.04 9.07 -9.15
C VAL A 138 -17.73 8.23 -10.39
N GLY A 139 -18.22 6.99 -10.45
CA GLY A 139 -18.10 6.12 -11.62
C GLY A 139 -16.76 5.41 -11.76
N LEU A 140 -15.91 5.41 -10.72
CA LEU A 140 -14.60 4.75 -10.70
C LEU A 140 -14.68 3.43 -9.91
N ARG A 141 -14.36 2.32 -10.57
CA ARG A 141 -14.24 1.00 -9.93
C ARG A 141 -12.91 0.37 -10.31
N ALA A 142 -12.21 -0.17 -9.33
CA ALA A 142 -10.86 -0.72 -9.51
C ALA A 142 -10.88 -2.15 -10.04
N GLU A 143 -9.97 -2.47 -10.95
CA GLU A 143 -9.76 -3.82 -11.48
C GLU A 143 -8.66 -4.58 -10.70
N PHE A 144 -7.90 -3.85 -9.90
CA PHE A 144 -6.95 -4.38 -8.93
C PHE A 144 -6.98 -3.52 -7.65
N VAL A 145 -7.13 -4.13 -6.48
CA VAL A 145 -7.12 -3.43 -5.18
C VAL A 145 -6.05 -4.06 -4.28
N ASP A 146 -5.15 -3.26 -3.70
CA ASP A 146 -4.16 -3.71 -2.72
C ASP A 146 -4.51 -3.16 -1.33
N ILE A 147 -4.67 -4.07 -0.36
CA ILE A 147 -4.93 -3.78 1.06
C ILE A 147 -3.73 -4.28 1.87
N ASP A 148 -2.85 -3.36 2.27
CA ASP A 148 -1.66 -3.65 3.09
C ASP A 148 -1.62 -2.79 4.36
N PRO A 149 -2.45 -3.11 5.37
CA PRO A 149 -2.53 -2.34 6.60
C PRO A 149 -1.53 -2.83 7.65
N PHE A 150 -1.33 -1.99 8.65
CA PHE A 150 -0.76 -2.43 9.91
C PHE A 150 -1.71 -3.34 10.68
N GLY A 151 -1.28 -4.57 10.93
CA GLY A 151 -2.05 -5.58 11.63
C GLY A 151 -3.08 -6.27 10.74
N SER A 152 -4.36 -6.11 11.08
CA SER A 152 -5.44 -6.89 10.47
C SER A 152 -6.08 -6.14 9.30
N PRO A 153 -6.32 -6.80 8.16
CA PRO A 153 -7.02 -6.19 7.03
C PRO A 153 -8.53 -6.21 7.17
N ILE A 154 -9.08 -6.95 8.14
CA ILE A 154 -10.52 -7.13 8.36
C ILE A 154 -11.34 -5.82 8.26
N PRO A 155 -10.91 -4.68 8.84
CA PRO A 155 -11.68 -3.44 8.76
C PRO A 155 -11.91 -2.88 7.34
N PHE A 156 -11.16 -3.36 6.34
CA PHE A 156 -11.18 -2.84 4.98
C PHE A 156 -11.69 -3.84 3.94
N ILE A 157 -11.87 -5.12 4.29
CA ILE A 157 -12.22 -6.16 3.32
C ILE A 157 -13.58 -5.89 2.67
N ASP A 158 -14.59 -5.52 3.46
CA ASP A 158 -15.95 -5.29 2.95
C ASP A 158 -16.00 -4.14 1.94
N SER A 159 -15.40 -3.00 2.30
CA SER A 159 -15.33 -1.83 1.41
C SER A 159 -14.43 -2.08 0.19
N ALA A 160 -13.34 -2.86 0.33
CA ALA A 160 -12.49 -3.23 -0.79
C ALA A 160 -13.27 -4.06 -1.84
N ILE A 161 -14.15 -4.96 -1.41
CA ILE A 161 -15.06 -5.69 -2.30
C ILE A 161 -16.03 -4.72 -2.99
N TRP A 162 -16.47 -3.68 -2.29
CA TRP A 162 -17.39 -2.69 -2.84
C TRP A 162 -16.79 -1.85 -3.98
N VAL A 163 -15.54 -1.37 -3.84
CA VAL A 163 -14.85 -0.58 -4.87
C VAL A 163 -14.37 -1.44 -6.04
N ALA A 164 -14.11 -2.72 -5.78
CA ALA A 164 -13.66 -3.67 -6.77
C ALA A 164 -14.73 -3.88 -7.88
N ARG A 165 -14.27 -3.94 -9.13
CA ARG A 165 -15.12 -4.27 -10.28
C ARG A 165 -15.41 -5.78 -10.30
N ASN A 166 -16.51 -6.20 -10.93
CA ASN A 166 -16.72 -7.63 -11.21
C ASN A 166 -15.54 -8.21 -12.00
N LYS A 167 -15.06 -9.40 -11.58
CA LYS A 167 -13.90 -10.09 -12.16
C LYS A 167 -12.56 -9.34 -11.99
N SER A 168 -12.46 -8.51 -10.95
CA SER A 168 -11.21 -7.88 -10.51
C SER A 168 -10.39 -8.80 -9.59
N TYR A 169 -9.26 -8.28 -9.12
CA TYR A 169 -8.38 -8.94 -8.17
C TYR A 169 -8.19 -8.08 -6.92
N ILE A 170 -8.12 -8.71 -5.75
CA ILE A 170 -7.82 -8.04 -4.49
C ILE A 170 -6.61 -8.72 -3.85
N ALA A 171 -5.53 -7.97 -3.66
CA ALA A 171 -4.38 -8.38 -2.87
C ALA A 171 -4.58 -7.95 -1.41
N ILE A 172 -4.43 -8.89 -0.48
CA ILE A 172 -4.67 -8.65 0.95
C ILE A 172 -3.43 -9.10 1.73
N THR A 173 -2.90 -8.21 2.55
CA THR A 173 -1.82 -8.50 3.49
C THR A 173 -2.33 -8.45 4.92
N ALA A 174 -1.94 -9.43 5.74
CA ALA A 174 -2.22 -9.45 7.17
C ALA A 174 -0.90 -9.58 7.94
N THR A 175 -0.58 -8.58 8.75
CA THR A 175 0.66 -8.54 9.55
C THR A 175 0.41 -8.83 11.03
N ASP A 176 -0.85 -9.04 11.45
CA ASP A 176 -1.21 -9.45 12.82
C ASP A 176 -1.04 -10.96 13.07
N THR A 177 0.14 -11.47 12.73
CA THR A 177 0.51 -12.89 12.80
C THR A 177 0.25 -13.49 14.17
N ALA A 178 0.45 -12.75 15.27
CA ALA A 178 0.18 -13.25 16.63
C ALA A 178 -1.28 -13.73 16.82
N ALA A 179 -2.25 -13.14 16.11
CA ALA A 179 -3.62 -13.64 16.10
C ALA A 179 -3.72 -14.91 15.25
N LEU A 180 -3.23 -14.85 14.01
CA LEU A 180 -3.33 -15.93 13.01
C LEU A 180 -2.59 -17.22 13.41
N THR A 181 -1.45 -17.11 14.08
CA THR A 181 -0.61 -18.25 14.52
C THR A 181 -0.97 -18.76 15.92
N GLY A 182 -2.03 -18.24 16.53
CA GLY A 182 -2.54 -18.75 17.81
C GLY A 182 -1.80 -18.30 19.06
N THR A 183 -0.88 -17.33 18.97
CA THR A 183 -0.31 -16.66 20.17
C THR A 183 -1.39 -15.90 20.94
N HIS A 184 -2.34 -15.28 20.24
CA HIS A 184 -3.47 -14.54 20.80
C HIS A 184 -4.81 -15.07 20.27
N ILE A 185 -5.25 -16.21 20.81
CA ILE A 185 -6.50 -16.91 20.42
C ILE A 185 -7.72 -15.98 20.44
N ASN A 186 -7.90 -15.21 21.51
CA ASN A 186 -9.05 -14.31 21.64
C ASN A 186 -9.04 -13.18 20.59
N ALA A 187 -7.85 -12.72 20.16
CA ALA A 187 -7.75 -11.75 19.08
C ALA A 187 -8.16 -12.36 17.74
N CYS A 188 -7.76 -13.62 17.50
CA CYS A 188 -8.16 -14.35 16.29
C CYS A 188 -9.67 -14.58 16.22
N LEU A 189 -10.28 -15.05 17.32
CA LEU A 189 -11.72 -15.26 17.39
C LEU A 189 -12.51 -13.97 17.12
N ARG A 190 -12.08 -12.82 17.68
CA ARG A 190 -12.78 -11.54 17.46
C ARG A 190 -12.63 -10.99 16.04
N LYS A 191 -11.46 -11.14 15.43
CA LYS A 191 -11.16 -10.55 14.11
C LYS A 191 -11.59 -11.45 12.96
N TYR A 192 -11.29 -12.74 13.07
CA TYR A 192 -11.40 -13.71 11.99
C TYR A 192 -12.54 -14.71 12.19
N HIS A 193 -13.25 -14.66 13.33
CA HIS A 193 -14.30 -15.61 13.68
C HIS A 193 -13.86 -17.08 13.58
N ALA A 194 -12.56 -17.33 13.81
CA ALA A 194 -11.92 -18.62 13.65
C ALA A 194 -11.10 -18.97 14.88
N ARG A 195 -11.01 -20.28 15.18
CA ARG A 195 -10.12 -20.80 16.21
C ARG A 195 -8.75 -21.12 15.58
N PRO A 196 -7.67 -20.43 15.96
CA PRO A 196 -6.36 -20.71 15.40
C PRO A 196 -5.80 -22.01 15.93
N LEU A 197 -4.99 -22.69 15.12
CA LEU A 197 -4.18 -23.83 15.52
C LEU A 197 -2.74 -23.36 15.69
N ARG A 198 -2.24 -23.41 16.94
CA ARG A 198 -0.82 -23.20 17.21
C ARG A 198 -0.11 -24.54 17.12
N LEU A 199 0.80 -24.66 16.17
CA LEU A 199 1.71 -25.80 16.05
C LEU A 199 2.98 -25.50 16.85
N ASP A 200 3.59 -26.55 17.35
CA ASP A 200 4.77 -26.51 18.25
C ASP A 200 6.05 -26.10 17.51
#